data_AF-A0A947WTM3-F1
#
_entry.id   AF-A0A947WTM3-F1
#
_cell.length_a   1.000
_cell.length_b   1.000
_cell.length_c   1.000
_cell.angle_alpha   90.00
_cell.angle_beta   90.00
_cell.angle_gamma   90.00
#
_symmetry.space_group_name_H-M   'P 1'
#
loop_
_entity.id
_entity.type
_entity.pdbx_description
1 polymer ?
#
loop_
_entity_poly.entity_id
_entity_poly.type
_entity_poly.pdbx_seq_one_letter_code
_entity_poly.pdbx_strand_id
1 'polypeptide(L)'
;YMIARIIVGILGSALGLAMTIKSEWFLRMLGKNAWAERTLGMEGGSRLLYKLIGLVIILISWFYAFDWMNGLFKFFLGGLFRR
;
A
#
# COMPACT_ATOMS: atom_id res chain seq x y z
N TYR A 1 -9.85 0.91 19.38
CA TYR A 1 -10.60 -0.36 19.20
C TYR A 1 -9.91 -1.24 18.16
N MET A 2 -9.48 -2.46 18.52
CA MET A 2 -8.79 -3.37 17.60
C MET A 2 -9.63 -3.74 16.37
N ILE A 3 -10.92 -4.01 16.57
CA ILE A 3 -11.83 -4.44 15.49
C ILE A 3 -11.95 -3.38 14.39
N ALA A 4 -12.10 -2.10 14.75
CA ALA A 4 -12.20 -1.00 13.78
C ALA A 4 -10.94 -0.89 12.89
N ARG A 5 -9.75 -1.15 13.44
CA ARG A 5 -8.48 -1.09 12.69
C ARG A 5 -8.37 -2.24 11.69
N ILE A 6 -8.81 -3.43 12.08
CA ILE A 6 -8.86 -4.60 11.20
C ILE A 6 -9.85 -4.36 10.05
N ILE A 7 -11.03 -3.81 10.33
CA ILE A 7 -12.03 -3.47 9.30
C ILE A 7 -11.45 -2.46 8.30
N VAL A 8 -10.84 -1.37 8.79
CA VAL A 8 -10.18 -0.38 7.92
C VAL A 8 -9.04 -1.00 7.13
N GLY A 9 -8.27 -1.90 7.73
CA GLY A 9 -7.21 -2.65 7.07
C GLY A 9 -7.70 -3.52 5.93
N ILE A 10 -8.78 -4.26 6.14
CA ILE A 10 -9.40 -5.11 5.13
C ILE A 10 -9.97 -4.26 4.00
N LEU A 11 -10.68 -3.17 4.32
CA LEU A 11 -11.23 -2.26 3.31
C LEU A 11 -10.13 -1.58 2.48
N GLY A 12 -9.08 -1.08 3.14
CA GLY A 12 -7.93 -0.47 2.47
C GLY A 12 -7.17 -1.47 1.58
N SER A 13 -7.02 -2.72 2.04
CA SER A 13 -6.42 -3.79 1.25
C SER A 13 -7.28 -4.15 0.02
N ALA A 14 -8.59 -4.22 0.19
CA ALA A 14 -9.52 -4.46 -0.91
C ALA A 14 -9.47 -3.34 -1.96
N LEU A 15 -9.34 -2.08 -1.52
CA LEU A 15 -9.16 -0.94 -2.43
C LEU A 15 -7.83 -1.00 -3.17
N GLY A 16 -6.72 -1.26 -2.48
CA GLY A 16 -5.41 -1.41 -3.12
C GLY A 16 -5.36 -2.59 -4.09
N LEU A 17 -6.03 -3.70 -3.75
CA LEU A 17 -6.19 -4.86 -4.64
C LEU A 17 -7.01 -4.50 -5.88
N ALA A 18 -8.14 -3.80 -5.71
CA ALA A 18 -8.97 -3.34 -6.82
C ALA A 18 -8.18 -2.42 -7.75
N MET A 19 -7.35 -1.51 -7.21
CA MET A 19 -6.47 -0.64 -7.99
C MET A 19 -5.39 -1.42 -8.76
N THR A 20 -4.87 -2.49 -8.17
CA THR A 20 -3.86 -3.37 -8.79
C THR A 20 -4.46 -4.17 -9.95
N ILE A 21 -5.62 -4.80 -9.74
CA ILE A 21 -6.33 -5.61 -10.74
C ILE A 21 -6.87 -4.71 -11.86
N LYS A 22 -7.56 -3.62 -11.51
CA LYS A 22 -8.14 -2.67 -12.48
C LYS A 22 -7.18 -1.58 -12.92
N SER A 23 -5.88 -1.86 -12.95
CA SER A 23 -4.85 -0.90 -13.39
C SER A 23 -5.07 -0.35 -14.80
N GLU A 24 -5.70 -1.10 -15.73
CA GLU A 24 -6.07 -0.57 -17.05
C GLU A 24 -7.18 0.49 -16.99
N TRP A 25 -8.14 0.30 -16.09
CA TRP A 25 -9.22 1.26 -15.92
C TRP A 25 -8.67 2.59 -15.42
N PHE A 26 -7.76 2.53 -14.44
CA PHE A 26 -7.03 3.71 -13.96
C PHE A 26 -6.15 4.33 -15.04
N LEU A 27 -5.47 3.52 -15.86
CA LEU A 27 -4.69 4.02 -17.00
C LEU A 27 -5.56 4.75 -18.04
N ARG A 28 -6.76 4.24 -18.32
CA ARG A 28 -7.70 4.89 -19.26
C ARG A 28 -8.29 6.18 -18.68
N MET A 29 -8.51 6.24 -17.37
CA MET A 29 -9.10 7.40 -16.70
C MET A 29 -8.08 8.52 -16.42
N LEU A 30 -6.88 8.17 -15.95
CA LEU A 30 -5.82 9.12 -15.57
C LEU A 30 -4.81 9.37 -16.69
N GLY A 31 -4.76 8.48 -17.69
CA GLY A 31 -3.81 8.56 -18.79
C GLY A 31 -2.45 7.96 -18.48
N LYS A 32 -1.56 8.07 -19.46
CA LYS A 32 -0.14 7.68 -19.34
C LYS A 32 0.63 8.79 -18.61
N ASN A 33 1.47 8.39 -17.68
CA ASN A 33 2.37 9.29 -16.96
C ASN A 33 3.76 9.25 -17.60
N ALA A 34 4.24 10.41 -18.07
CA ALA A 34 5.53 10.53 -18.76
C ALA A 34 6.74 10.15 -17.86
N TRP A 35 6.67 10.40 -16.55
CA TRP A 35 7.70 9.94 -15.61
C TRP A 35 7.70 8.42 -15.51
N ALA A 36 6.52 7.82 -15.37
CA ALA A 36 6.37 6.38 -15.26
C ALA A 36 6.84 5.65 -16.52
N GLU A 37 6.51 6.15 -17.72
CA GLU A 37 7.00 5.57 -18.98
C GLU A 37 8.52 5.66 -19.11
N ARG A 38 9.13 6.79 -18.69
CA ARG A 38 10.59 7.00 -18.79
C ARG A 38 11.38 6.22 -17.76
N THR A 39 10.88 6.08 -16.53
CA THR A 39 11.59 5.47 -15.41
C THR A 39 11.33 3.97 -15.30
N LEU A 40 10.11 3.53 -15.58
CA LEU A 40 9.74 2.12 -15.46
C LEU A 40 9.94 1.34 -16.76
N GLY A 41 10.20 2.03 -17.89
CA GLY A 41 11.01 1.60 -19.05
C GLY A 41 10.60 0.35 -19.83
N MET A 42 9.68 -0.45 -19.31
CA MET A 42 9.12 -1.65 -19.92
C MET A 42 7.71 -1.30 -20.42
N GLU A 43 7.36 -1.76 -21.62
CA GLU A 43 6.10 -1.49 -22.32
C GLU A 43 4.90 -1.36 -21.36
N GLY A 44 4.46 -0.12 -21.08
CA GLY A 44 3.38 0.17 -20.14
C GLY A 44 3.81 0.55 -18.72
N GLY A 45 4.86 1.36 -18.57
CA GLY A 45 5.36 1.84 -17.28
C GLY A 45 4.29 2.52 -16.41
N SER A 46 3.35 3.25 -17.02
CA SER A 46 2.21 3.84 -16.31
C SER A 46 1.27 2.80 -15.70
N ARG A 47 1.10 1.66 -16.37
CA ARG A 47 0.27 0.55 -15.88
C ARG A 47 0.91 -0.11 -14.66
N LEU A 48 2.24 -0.24 -14.70
CA LEU A 48 3.06 -0.71 -13.60
C LEU A 48 3.01 0.24 -12.41
N LEU A 49 3.06 1.56 -12.65
CA LEU A 49 2.90 2.59 -11.62
C LEU A 49 1.58 2.43 -10.84
N TYR A 50 0.46 2.29 -11.54
CA TYR A 50 -0.84 2.15 -10.87
C TYR A 50 -0.93 0.86 -10.03
N LYS A 51 -0.29 -0.22 -10.47
CA LYS A 51 -0.15 -1.45 -9.66
C LYS A 51 0.73 -1.23 -8.43
N LEU A 52 1.84 -0.51 -8.57
CA LEU A 52 2.73 -0.18 -7.45
C LEU A 52 2.04 0.69 -6.41
N ILE A 53 1.25 1.68 -6.84
CA ILE A 53 0.44 2.50 -5.93
C ILE A 53 -0.57 1.62 -5.19
N GLY A 54 -1.27 0.73 -5.89
CA GLY A 54 -2.17 -0.25 -5.28
C GLY A 54 -1.48 -1.13 -4.24
N LEU A 55 -0.27 -1.61 -4.53
CA LEU A 55 0.54 -2.39 -3.60
C LEU A 55 0.94 -1.58 -2.35
N VAL A 56 1.34 -0.33 -2.52
CA VAL A 56 1.66 0.57 -1.40
C VAL A 56 0.43 0.80 -0.51
N ILE A 57 -0.75 0.97 -1.10
CA ILE A 57 -2.00 1.10 -0.34
C ILE A 57 -2.28 -0.16 0.49
N ILE A 58 -2.08 -1.36 -0.07
CA ILE A 58 -2.22 -2.63 0.67
C ILE A 58 -1.24 -2.66 1.84
N LEU A 59 0.04 -2.32 1.61
CA LEU A 59 1.06 -2.31 2.64
C LEU A 59 0.72 -1.35 3.79
N ILE A 60 0.32 -0.12 3.48
CA ILE A 60 -0.09 0.88 4.48
C ILE A 60 -1.32 0.38 5.27
N SER A 61 -2.28 -0.22 4.58
CA SER A 61 -3.49 -0.76 5.20
C SER A 61 -3.16 -1.87 6.19
N TRP A 62 -2.21 -2.75 5.85
CA TRP A 62 -1.72 -3.80 6.76
C TRP A 62 -0.96 -3.22 7.95
N PHE A 63 -0.08 -2.24 7.72
CA PHE A 63 0.63 -1.54 8.79
C PHE A 63 -0.33 -0.95 9.83
N TYR A 64 -1.44 -0.37 9.37
CA TYR A 64 -2.47 0.17 10.24
C TYR A 64 -3.30 -0.91 10.96
N ALA A 65 -3.65 -1.99 10.25
CA ALA A 65 -4.47 -3.09 10.75
C ALA A 65 -3.79 -3.85 11.90
N PHE A 66 -2.52 -4.21 11.70
CA PHE A 66 -1.74 -5.01 12.65
C PHE A 66 -1.09 -4.17 13.75
N ASP A 67 -1.29 -2.85 13.72
CA ASP A 67 -0.66 -1.93 14.66
C ASP A 67 0.86 -2.11 14.73
N TRP A 68 1.45 -2.35 13.56
CA TRP A 68 2.84 -2.81 13.48
C TRP A 68 3.81 -1.80 14.08
N MET A 69 3.44 -0.52 14.02
CA MET A 69 4.14 0.58 14.66
C MET A 69 4.23 0.40 16.18
N ASN A 70 3.13 0.10 16.88
CA ASN A 70 3.18 -0.18 18.32
C ASN A 70 3.94 -1.47 18.63
N GLY A 71 3.87 -2.49 17.76
CA GLY A 71 4.68 -3.70 17.88
C GLY A 71 6.18 -3.42 17.78
N LEU A 72 6.59 -2.62 16.78
CA LEU A 72 7.96 -2.18 16.56
C LEU A 72 8.45 -1.28 17.69
N PHE A 73 7.67 -0.29 18.12
CA PHE A 73 8.02 0.56 19.26
C PHE A 73 8.20 -0.25 20.55
N LYS A 74 7.31 -1.22 20.83
CA LYS A 74 7.48 -2.12 21.97
C LYS A 74 8.71 -3.01 21.84
N PHE A 75 9.06 -3.45 20.63
CA PHE A 75 10.26 -4.23 20.39
C PHE A 75 11.54 -3.41 20.65
N PHE A 76 11.64 -2.21 20.06
CA PHE A 76 12.81 -1.34 20.21
C PHE A 76 12.93 -0.73 21.62
N LEU A 77 11.83 -0.21 22.18
CA LEU A 77 11.83 0.44 23.50
C LEU A 77 11.74 -0.58 24.65
N GLY A 78 11.05 -1.70 24.45
CA GLY A 78 10.94 -2.75 25.48
C GLY A 78 12.27 -3.44 25.81
N GLY A 79 13.25 -3.40 24.90
CA GLY A 79 14.62 -3.81 25.20
C GLY A 79 15.39 -2.80 26.07
N LEU A 80 15.01 -1.52 26.04
CA LEU A 80 15.64 -0.42 26.77
C LEU A 80 15.14 -0.30 28.22
N PHE A 81 13.85 -0.57 28.46
CA PHE A 81 13.23 -0.51 29.80
C PHE A 81 13.24 -1.84 30.56
N ARG A 82 13.86 -2.90 30.02
CA ARG A 82 14.02 -4.20 30.70
C ARG A 82 15.36 -4.28 31.43
N ARG A 83 15.64 -3.27 32.25
CA ARG A 83 16.65 -3.26 33.31
C ARG A 83 16.02 -2.79 34.60
#